data_AF-A0A261C6Z6-F1
#
_entry.id   AF-A0A261C6Z6-F1
#
_cell.length_a   1.000
_cell.length_b   1.000
_cell.length_c   1.000
_cell.angle_alpha   90.00
_cell.angle_beta   90.00
_cell.angle_gamma   90.00
#
_symmetry.space_group_name_H-M   'P 1'
#
loop_
_entity.id
_entity.type
_entity.pdbx_description
1 polymer ?
#
loop_
_entity_poly.entity_id
_entity_poly.type
_entity_poly.pdbx_seq_one_letter_code
_entity_poly.pdbx_strand_id
1 'polypeptide(L)'
;MLEDFRKNGVAIICKSSSSKFKLVLFDKEGGVRMIQESGKRGKAGTQADMFFVPYTVANIQEFNPMKYHLEDKETPIAFHYLDSFEMQTATLLETRKHYIAVYGDNWISDVKYSITFLPVSSGATEQLALGTREDLYNDVVRQSLEPYNKKVSPSKTSGGFLGGWFK
;
A
#
# COMPACT_ATOMS: atom_id res chain seq x y z
N MET A 1 -22.25 -11.20 -11.16
CA MET A 1 -22.18 -9.92 -10.42
C MET A 1 -23.13 -8.95 -11.09
N LEU A 2 -24.02 -8.30 -10.34
CA LEU A 2 -24.88 -7.25 -10.90
C LEU A 2 -23.99 -6.08 -11.35
N GLU A 3 -24.32 -5.41 -12.46
CA GLU A 3 -23.47 -4.37 -13.06
C GLU A 3 -23.13 -3.22 -12.10
N ASP A 4 -24.06 -2.87 -11.23
CA ASP A 4 -23.88 -1.80 -10.24
C ASP A 4 -22.72 -2.07 -9.27
N PHE A 5 -22.50 -3.34 -8.90
CA PHE A 5 -21.37 -3.72 -8.04
C PHE A 5 -20.06 -3.85 -8.80
N ARG A 6 -20.11 -4.04 -10.12
CA ARG A 6 -18.90 -4.12 -10.95
C ARG A 6 -18.24 -2.77 -11.14
N LYS A 7 -19.03 -1.69 -11.18
CA LYS A 7 -18.54 -0.33 -11.45
C LYS A 7 -17.44 0.10 -10.48
N ASN A 8 -17.60 -0.24 -9.20
CA ASN A 8 -16.63 0.10 -8.15
C ASN A 8 -15.61 -1.03 -7.89
N GLY A 9 -15.96 -2.25 -8.29
CA GLY A 9 -15.13 -3.43 -8.09
C GLY A 9 -15.51 -4.25 -6.85
N VAL A 10 -14.78 -5.35 -6.66
CA VAL A 10 -14.96 -6.28 -5.54
C VAL A 10 -13.62 -6.68 -4.95
N ALA A 11 -13.56 -6.79 -3.63
CA ALA A 11 -12.47 -7.46 -2.94
C ALA A 11 -12.94 -8.86 -2.51
N ILE A 12 -12.11 -9.87 -2.79
CA ILE A 12 -12.33 -11.24 -2.34
C ILE A 12 -11.31 -11.51 -1.25
N ILE A 13 -11.80 -11.74 -0.04
CA ILE A 13 -10.98 -11.96 1.15
C ILE A 13 -11.17 -13.40 1.60
N CYS A 14 -10.09 -14.17 1.65
CA CYS A 14 -10.08 -15.50 2.22
C CYS A 14 -9.25 -15.49 3.50
N LYS A 15 -9.80 -16.05 4.58
CA LYS A 15 -9.16 -16.10 5.91
C LYS A 15 -9.17 -17.51 6.46
N SER A 16 -8.10 -17.89 7.17
CA SER A 16 -8.03 -19.08 8.00
C SER A 16 -7.40 -18.74 9.35
N SER A 17 -7.81 -19.44 10.41
CA SER A 17 -7.29 -19.19 11.76
C SER A 17 -5.86 -19.68 11.96
N SER A 18 -5.46 -20.75 11.27
CA SER A 18 -4.18 -21.42 11.54
C SER A 18 -3.48 -22.03 10.32
N SER A 19 -4.18 -22.19 9.19
CA SER A 19 -3.66 -22.95 8.05
C SER A 19 -3.15 -22.01 6.96
N LYS A 20 -2.00 -22.32 6.37
CA LYS A 20 -1.58 -21.68 5.13
C LYS A 20 -2.32 -22.30 3.95
N PHE A 21 -2.65 -21.47 2.97
CA PHE A 21 -3.38 -21.87 1.78
C PHE A 21 -3.06 -20.94 0.60
N LYS A 22 -3.46 -21.38 -0.59
CA LYS A 22 -3.45 -20.60 -1.83
C LYS A 22 -4.88 -20.37 -2.28
N LEU A 23 -5.22 -19.10 -2.51
CA LEU A 23 -6.46 -18.71 -3.14
C LEU A 23 -6.23 -18.65 -4.64
N VAL A 24 -6.97 -19.45 -5.40
CA VAL A 24 -6.79 -19.56 -6.86
C VAL A 24 -8.09 -19.19 -7.56
N LEU A 25 -7.98 -18.27 -8.52
CA LEU A 25 -9.06 -17.90 -9.41
C LEU A 25 -8.84 -18.54 -10.78
N PHE A 26 -9.86 -19.25 -11.26
CA PHE A 26 -9.91 -19.83 -12.59
C PHE A 26 -10.98 -19.15 -13.45
N ASP A 27 -10.74 -19.10 -14.76
CA ASP A 27 -11.78 -18.77 -15.73
C ASP A 27 -12.74 -19.95 -15.98
N LYS A 28 -13.70 -19.77 -16.89
CA LYS A 28 -14.67 -20.80 -17.25
C LYS A 28 -14.05 -21.97 -18.04
N GLU A 29 -12.91 -21.75 -18.67
CA GLU A 29 -12.14 -22.73 -19.44
C GLU A 29 -11.19 -23.57 -18.57
N GLY A 30 -11.08 -23.28 -17.27
CA GLY A 30 -10.16 -23.93 -16.35
C GLY A 30 -8.75 -23.32 -16.33
N GLY A 31 -8.53 -22.21 -17.02
CA GLY A 31 -7.28 -21.46 -16.99
C GLY A 31 -7.11 -20.69 -15.68
N VAL A 32 -5.91 -20.76 -15.11
CA VAL A 32 -5.55 -20.00 -13.90
C VAL A 32 -5.40 -18.52 -14.25
N ARG A 33 -6.14 -17.66 -13.55
CA ARG A 33 -6.12 -16.20 -13.75
C ARG A 33 -5.38 -15.46 -12.66
N MET A 34 -5.47 -15.93 -11.42
CA MET A 34 -4.77 -15.32 -10.30
C MET A 34 -4.51 -16.37 -9.23
N ILE A 35 -3.33 -16.30 -8.62
CA ILE A 35 -2.96 -17.08 -7.43
C ILE A 35 -2.53 -16.08 -6.37
N GLN A 36 -3.06 -16.21 -5.16
CA GLN A 36 -2.65 -15.45 -4.00
C GLN A 36 -2.32 -16.39 -2.85
N GLU A 37 -1.11 -16.28 -2.32
CA GLU A 37 -0.68 -17.07 -1.17
C GLU A 37 -1.12 -16.40 0.12
N SER A 38 -1.57 -17.20 1.09
CA SER A 38 -2.00 -16.66 2.37
C SER A 38 -0.80 -16.18 3.19
N GLY A 39 -0.79 -14.90 3.54
CA GLY A 39 0.18 -14.31 4.47
C GLY A 39 -0.32 -14.37 5.91
N LYS A 40 0.60 -14.33 6.89
CA LYS A 40 0.23 -14.20 8.29
C LYS A 40 -0.30 -12.78 8.55
N ARG A 41 -1.38 -12.65 9.33
CA ARG A 41 -1.96 -11.37 9.74
C ARG A 41 -2.03 -11.28 11.27
N GLY A 42 -0.85 -11.20 11.89
CA GLY A 42 -0.72 -11.09 13.34
C GLY A 42 -1.41 -12.25 14.09
N LYS A 43 -2.29 -11.91 15.03
CA LYS A 43 -3.08 -12.88 15.82
C LYS A 43 -4.34 -13.40 15.10
N ALA A 44 -4.72 -12.81 13.96
CA ALA A 44 -5.96 -13.13 13.24
C ALA A 44 -5.84 -14.38 12.36
N GLY A 45 -4.65 -15.00 12.28
CA GLY A 45 -4.38 -16.18 11.47
C GLY A 45 -3.72 -15.82 10.14
N THR A 46 -4.14 -16.46 9.06
CA THR A 46 -3.65 -16.28 7.69
C THR A 46 -4.73 -15.71 6.78
N GLN A 47 -4.33 -14.96 5.75
CA GLN A 47 -5.24 -14.29 4.84
C GLN A 47 -4.64 -14.16 3.43
N ALA A 48 -5.47 -14.35 2.41
CA ALA A 48 -5.17 -14.03 1.03
C ALA A 48 -6.30 -13.17 0.45
N ASP A 49 -5.92 -12.10 -0.27
CA ASP A 49 -6.85 -11.09 -0.79
C ASP A 49 -6.69 -10.95 -2.30
N MET A 50 -7.80 -10.83 -3.02
CA MET A 50 -7.81 -10.46 -4.44
C MET A 50 -8.65 -9.21 -4.64
N PHE A 51 -8.05 -8.17 -5.20
CA PHE A 51 -8.74 -6.91 -5.49
C PHE A 51 -9.05 -6.82 -6.99
N PHE A 52 -10.33 -6.66 -7.32
CA PHE A 52 -10.80 -6.42 -8.67
C PHE A 52 -11.46 -5.04 -8.75
N VAL A 53 -10.63 -4.00 -8.83
CA VAL A 53 -11.05 -2.59 -8.77
C VAL A 53 -10.54 -1.80 -9.99
N PRO A 54 -11.22 -0.71 -10.38
CA PRO A 54 -10.86 0.07 -11.57
C PRO A 54 -9.70 1.05 -11.34
N TYR A 55 -8.97 0.93 -10.23
CA TYR A 55 -7.82 1.77 -9.87
C TYR A 55 -6.67 0.91 -9.32
N THR A 56 -5.47 1.47 -9.31
CA THR A 56 -4.28 0.76 -8.82
C THR A 56 -4.37 0.57 -7.31
N VAL A 57 -4.09 -0.65 -6.85
CA VAL A 57 -4.04 -0.99 -5.43
C VAL A 57 -2.58 -1.10 -5.01
N ALA A 58 -2.20 -0.38 -3.97
CA ALA A 58 -0.92 -0.56 -3.30
C ALA A 58 -1.08 -1.54 -2.13
N ASN A 59 -0.22 -2.54 -2.06
CA ASN A 59 -0.11 -3.47 -0.96
C ASN A 59 1.26 -3.32 -0.32
N ILE A 60 1.30 -3.26 1.01
CA ILE A 60 2.55 -3.30 1.78
C ILE A 60 2.56 -4.65 2.49
N GLN A 61 3.47 -5.53 2.08
CA GLN A 61 3.64 -6.83 2.70
C GLN A 61 4.22 -6.70 4.11
N GLU A 62 4.18 -7.80 4.87
CA GLU A 62 4.74 -7.83 6.23
C GLU A 62 6.26 -7.59 6.17
N PHE A 63 6.69 -6.45 6.71
CA PHE A 63 8.08 -6.05 6.75
C PHE A 63 8.80 -6.65 7.96
N ASN A 64 9.97 -7.28 7.75
CA ASN A 64 10.82 -7.78 8.83
C ASN A 64 12.12 -6.95 8.92
N PRO A 65 12.17 -5.92 9.78
CA PRO A 65 13.30 -5.01 9.86
C PRO A 65 14.63 -5.70 10.18
N MET A 66 14.57 -6.77 10.99
CA MET A 66 15.76 -7.47 11.45
C MET A 66 16.45 -8.23 10.32
N LYS A 67 15.69 -8.77 9.36
CA LYS A 67 16.25 -9.45 8.19
C LYS A 67 17.09 -8.47 7.36
N TYR A 68 16.49 -7.34 7.01
CA TYR A 68 17.14 -6.32 6.19
C TYR A 68 18.36 -5.71 6.89
N HIS A 69 18.27 -5.41 8.18
CA HIS A 69 19.40 -4.88 8.94
C HIS A 69 20.60 -5.84 9.03
N LEU A 70 20.38 -7.15 8.90
CA LEU A 70 21.46 -8.14 8.88
C LEU A 70 22.09 -8.29 7.49
N GLU A 71 21.28 -8.17 6.43
CA GLU A 71 21.71 -8.31 5.03
C GLU A 71 22.37 -7.03 4.49
N ASP A 72 21.85 -5.86 4.86
CA ASP A 72 22.36 -4.55 4.49
C ASP A 72 22.32 -3.59 5.71
N LYS A 73 23.51 -3.22 6.18
CA LYS A 73 23.68 -2.31 7.32
C LYS A 73 23.86 -0.86 6.90
N GLU A 74 24.13 -0.60 5.63
CA GLU A 74 24.44 0.73 5.12
C GLU A 74 23.18 1.48 4.71
N THR A 75 22.21 0.77 4.12
CA THR A 75 20.93 1.36 3.73
C THR A 75 20.04 1.63 4.95
N PRO A 76 19.54 2.87 5.13
CA PRO A 76 18.60 3.17 6.20
C PRO A 76 17.33 2.30 6.08
N ILE A 77 16.88 1.73 7.20
CA ILE A 77 15.76 0.78 7.24
C ILE A 77 14.47 1.30 6.60
N ALA A 78 14.29 2.63 6.58
CA ALA A 78 13.17 3.30 5.94
C ALA A 78 13.05 2.96 4.44
N PHE A 79 14.17 2.78 3.73
CA PHE A 79 14.16 2.47 2.30
C PHE A 79 13.74 1.01 2.02
N HIS A 80 14.09 0.08 2.90
CA HIS A 80 13.68 -1.33 2.74
C HIS A 80 12.17 -1.56 2.90
N TYR A 81 11.42 -0.61 3.45
CA TYR A 81 9.95 -0.68 3.40
C TYR A 81 9.43 -0.66 1.96
N LEU A 82 10.13 -0.01 1.04
CA LEU A 82 9.77 0.01 -0.37
C LEU A 82 9.94 -1.37 -1.03
N ASP A 83 10.80 -2.23 -0.49
CA ASP A 83 10.97 -3.62 -0.99
C ASP A 83 9.72 -4.47 -0.72
N SER A 84 8.93 -4.10 0.31
CA SER A 84 7.65 -4.74 0.62
C SER A 84 6.45 -4.12 -0.10
N PHE A 85 6.67 -3.05 -0.88
CA PHE A 85 5.63 -2.34 -1.59
C PHE A 85 5.36 -2.99 -2.96
N GLU A 86 4.14 -3.47 -3.14
CA GLU A 86 3.67 -4.04 -4.39
C GLU A 86 2.50 -3.22 -4.93
N MET A 87 2.56 -2.90 -6.22
CA MET A 87 1.44 -2.26 -6.93
C MET A 87 0.72 -3.31 -7.77
N GLN A 88 -0.56 -3.49 -7.50
CA GLN A 88 -1.44 -4.30 -8.33
C GLN A 88 -2.18 -3.37 -9.31
N THR A 89 -2.02 -3.64 -10.61
CA THR A 89 -2.68 -2.87 -11.68
C THR A 89 -4.21 -2.97 -11.57
N ALA A 90 -4.87 -1.84 -11.89
CA ALA A 90 -6.31 -1.76 -12.02
C ALA A 90 -6.86 -2.87 -12.93
N THR A 91 -7.71 -3.74 -12.37
CA THR A 91 -8.31 -4.86 -13.10
C THR A 91 -9.70 -5.09 -12.57
N LEU A 92 -10.71 -5.09 -13.45
CA LEU A 92 -12.07 -5.48 -13.08
C LEU A 92 -12.28 -6.97 -13.30
N LEU A 93 -13.11 -7.58 -12.46
CA LEU A 93 -13.54 -8.95 -12.67
C LEU A 93 -14.40 -9.01 -13.95
N GLU A 94 -14.06 -9.92 -14.85
CA GLU A 94 -14.77 -10.09 -16.12
C GLU A 94 -16.21 -10.61 -15.89
N THR A 95 -17.14 -10.30 -16.80
CA THR A 95 -18.55 -10.72 -16.75
C THR A 95 -18.79 -12.18 -17.15
N ARG A 96 -17.80 -13.05 -16.93
CA ARG A 96 -17.91 -14.49 -17.15
C ARG A 96 -18.03 -15.24 -15.81
N LYS A 97 -18.31 -16.53 -15.90
CA LYS A 97 -18.20 -17.42 -14.74
C LYS A 97 -16.73 -17.55 -14.37
N HIS A 98 -16.44 -17.46 -13.08
CA HIS A 98 -15.12 -17.72 -12.53
C HIS A 98 -15.27 -18.77 -11.43
N TYR A 99 -14.25 -19.59 -11.25
CA TYR A 99 -14.19 -20.57 -10.17
C TYR A 99 -13.11 -20.15 -9.18
N ILE A 100 -13.43 -20.25 -7.89
CA ILE A 100 -12.49 -19.97 -6.82
C ILE A 100 -12.23 -21.26 -6.09
N ALA A 101 -10.95 -21.59 -5.90
CA ALA A 101 -10.51 -22.71 -5.09
C ALA A 101 -9.57 -22.23 -3.99
N VAL A 102 -9.64 -22.92 -2.86
CA VAL A 102 -8.73 -22.72 -1.74
C VAL A 102 -7.94 -24.02 -1.58
N TYR A 103 -6.65 -23.96 -1.88
CA TYR A 103 -5.75 -25.10 -1.73
C TYR A 103 -4.98 -24.96 -0.44
N GLY A 104 -5.16 -25.91 0.48
CA GLY A 104 -4.30 -25.99 1.66
C GLY A 104 -2.89 -26.41 1.30
N ASP A 105 -1.92 -25.92 2.08
CA ASP A 105 -0.56 -26.46 2.01
C ASP A 105 -0.49 -27.87 2.64
N ASN A 106 -1.46 -28.25 3.49
CA ASN A 106 -1.56 -29.59 4.09
C ASN A 106 -2.43 -30.51 3.24
N TRP A 107 -1.90 -31.66 2.81
CA TRP A 107 -2.66 -32.69 2.10
C TRP A 107 -3.48 -33.61 3.00
N ILE A 108 -3.18 -33.64 4.31
CA ILE A 108 -3.77 -34.59 5.27
C ILE A 108 -5.05 -34.01 5.92
N SER A 109 -5.18 -32.68 5.95
CA SER A 109 -6.27 -32.01 6.66
C SER A 109 -6.83 -30.86 5.85
N ASP A 110 -8.16 -30.77 5.79
CA ASP A 110 -8.83 -29.66 5.14
C ASP A 110 -8.55 -28.32 5.85
N VAL A 111 -8.40 -27.28 5.04
CA VAL A 111 -8.30 -25.91 5.52
C VAL A 111 -9.66 -25.48 6.04
N LYS A 112 -9.72 -25.05 7.31
CA LYS A 112 -10.87 -24.29 7.81
C LYS A 112 -10.73 -22.84 7.37
N TYR A 113 -11.56 -22.41 6.42
CA TYR A 113 -11.51 -21.05 5.87
C TYR A 113 -12.89 -20.41 5.75
N SER A 114 -12.90 -19.09 5.60
CA SER A 114 -14.04 -18.29 5.20
C SER A 114 -13.68 -17.43 4.00
N ILE A 115 -14.54 -17.39 2.98
CA ILE A 115 -14.41 -16.46 1.85
C ILE A 115 -15.48 -15.38 2.01
N THR A 116 -15.08 -14.13 1.85
CA THR A 116 -15.98 -12.97 1.87
C THR A 116 -15.80 -12.16 0.60
N PHE A 117 -16.91 -11.83 -0.04
CA PHE A 117 -16.96 -10.92 -1.17
C PHE A 117 -17.42 -9.56 -0.67
N LEU A 118 -16.54 -8.56 -0.77
CA LEU A 118 -16.80 -7.21 -0.33
C LEU A 118 -16.95 -6.30 -1.55
N PRO A 119 -18.18 -5.86 -1.89
CA PRO A 119 -18.36 -4.86 -2.92
C PRO A 119 -17.71 -3.56 -2.46
N VAL A 120 -16.98 -2.91 -3.36
CA VAL A 120 -16.28 -1.67 -3.04
C VAL A 120 -17.26 -0.50 -3.09
N SER A 121 -17.19 0.36 -2.07
CA SER A 121 -18.02 1.57 -2.00
C SER A 121 -17.64 2.54 -3.12
N SER A 122 -18.61 3.28 -3.64
CA SER A 122 -18.36 4.34 -4.64
C SER A 122 -17.48 5.47 -4.12
N GLY A 123 -17.37 5.64 -2.80
CA GLY A 123 -16.47 6.62 -2.18
C GLY A 123 -15.04 6.12 -1.99
N ALA A 124 -14.73 4.87 -2.33
CA ALA A 124 -13.38 4.30 -2.15
C ALA A 124 -12.36 4.80 -3.19
N THR A 125 -12.79 5.57 -4.19
CA THR A 125 -11.95 6.28 -5.16
C THR A 125 -11.46 7.63 -4.64
N GLU A 126 -11.12 7.74 -3.36
CA GLU A 126 -10.26 8.85 -2.95
C GLU A 126 -8.89 8.60 -3.59
N GLN A 127 -8.71 9.14 -4.80
CA GLN A 127 -7.37 9.42 -5.29
C GLN A 127 -6.76 10.32 -4.23
N LEU A 128 -5.72 9.82 -3.55
CA LEU A 128 -4.75 10.71 -2.95
C LEU A 128 -4.35 11.65 -4.08
N ALA A 129 -4.81 12.90 -4.03
CA ALA A 129 -4.36 13.96 -4.90
C ALA A 129 -2.91 14.24 -4.49
N LEU A 130 -2.03 13.31 -4.88
CA LEU A 130 -0.60 13.50 -4.80
C LEU A 130 -0.34 14.66 -5.75
N GLY A 131 0.18 15.76 -5.19
CA GLY A 131 0.64 16.89 -5.99
C GLY A 131 1.61 16.40 -7.07
N THR A 132 1.90 17.25 -8.05
CA THR A 132 2.92 16.86 -9.04
C THR A 132 4.22 16.51 -8.31
N ARG A 133 5.06 15.66 -8.93
CA ARG A 133 6.32 15.22 -8.32
C ARG A 133 7.13 16.41 -7.81
N GLU A 134 7.11 17.50 -8.58
CA GLU A 134 7.72 18.78 -8.27
C GLU A 134 7.10 19.44 -7.03
N ASP A 135 5.77 19.45 -6.89
CA ASP A 135 5.09 20.01 -5.70
C ASP A 135 5.45 19.24 -4.43
N LEU A 136 5.43 17.90 -4.49
CA LEU A 136 5.78 17.04 -3.36
C LEU A 136 7.25 17.19 -2.96
N TYR A 137 8.15 17.28 -3.95
CA TYR A 137 9.57 17.54 -3.69
C TYR A 137 9.78 18.88 -2.99
N ASN A 138 9.12 19.93 -3.49
CA ASN A 138 9.18 21.27 -2.91
C ASN A 138 8.62 21.31 -1.48
N ASP A 139 7.57 20.54 -1.19
CA ASP A 139 7.00 20.42 0.15
C ASP A 139 7.96 19.72 1.12
N VAL A 140 8.60 18.63 0.70
CA VAL A 140 9.63 17.94 1.51
C VAL A 140 10.80 18.86 1.80
N VAL A 141 11.30 19.57 0.79
CA VAL A 141 12.37 20.57 0.96
C VAL A 141 11.92 21.65 1.95
N ARG A 142 10.70 22.19 1.81
CA ARG A 142 10.17 23.21 2.73
C ARG A 142 10.12 22.71 4.17
N GLN A 143 9.57 21.51 4.40
CA GLN A 143 9.48 20.91 5.73
C GLN A 143 10.86 20.66 6.34
N SER A 144 11.84 20.19 5.55
CA SER A 144 13.20 19.98 6.05
C SER A 144 13.91 21.29 6.46
N LEU A 145 13.54 22.42 5.84
CA LEU A 145 14.13 23.74 6.10
C LEU A 145 13.41 24.52 7.22
N GLU A 146 12.16 24.20 7.55
CA GLU A 146 11.41 24.86 8.63
C GLU A 146 12.13 24.95 9.99
N PRO A 147 12.86 23.92 10.47
CA PRO A 147 13.58 23.98 11.75
C PRO A 147 14.73 25.00 11.75
N TYR A 148 15.26 25.31 10.58
CA TYR A 148 16.40 26.22 10.39
C TYR A 148 15.94 27.65 10.12
N ASN A 149 14.82 27.83 9.43
CA ASN A 149 14.23 29.14 9.16
C ASN A 149 13.74 29.85 10.44
N LYS A 150 13.36 29.11 11.49
CA LYS A 150 12.98 29.69 12.79
C LYS A 150 14.17 30.24 13.61
N LYS A 151 15.42 29.91 13.25
CA LYS A 151 16.62 30.35 13.97
C LYS A 151 17.29 31.59 13.38
N VAL A 152 16.84 32.06 12.22
CA VAL A 152 17.34 33.30 11.63
C VAL A 152 16.55 34.48 12.19
N SER A 153 16.87 34.88 13.42
CA SER A 153 16.52 36.22 13.89
C SER A 153 17.26 37.23 13.01
N PRO A 154 16.58 38.22 12.39
CA PRO A 154 17.28 39.31 11.73
C PRO A 154 18.17 39.97 12.77
N SER A 155 19.49 39.98 12.53
CA SER A 155 20.41 40.76 13.34
C SER A 155 19.93 42.21 13.28
N LYS A 156 19.46 42.74 14.42
CA LYS A 156 19.22 44.18 14.58
C LYS A 156 20.56 44.88 14.36
N THR A 157 20.76 45.46 13.19
CA THR A 157 21.86 46.39 12.95
C THR A 157 21.56 47.65 13.77
N SER A 158 22.15 47.72 14.97
CA SER A 158 22.15 48.93 15.80
C SER A 158 22.89 50.06 15.09
N GLY A 159 22.30 51.25 15.11
CA GLY A 159 22.66 52.39 14.26
C GLY A 159 24.10 52.89 14.37
N GLY A 160 24.65 53.24 13.20
CA GLY A 160 25.82 54.09 13.04
C GLY A 160 25.39 55.56 12.95
N PHE A 161 25.59 56.27 14.05
CA PHE A 161 25.44 57.71 14.21
C PHE A 161 26.68 58.39 13.63
N LEU A 162 26.63 59.01 12.44
CA LEU A 162 27.59 60.04 12.01
C LEU A 162 26.92 60.96 10.97
N GLY A 163 26.13 61.92 11.48
CA GLY A 163 25.72 63.11 10.74
C GLY A 163 26.90 64.07 10.59
N GLY A 164 27.06 64.59 9.37
CA GLY A 164 28.20 65.37 8.94
C GLY A 164 28.39 66.69 9.69
N TRP A 165 29.64 66.93 10.08
CA TRP A 165 30.14 68.24 10.52
C TRP A 165 30.88 68.87 9.33
N PHE A 166 30.14 69.65 8.53
CA PHE A 166 30.68 70.66 7.62
C PHE A 166 29.65 71.79 7.50
N LYS A 167 29.71 72.77 8.41
CA LYS A 167 29.92 74.19 8.13
C LYS A 167 30.04 74.98 9.42
#